data_AF-A0A6I2X893-F1
#
_entry.id   AF-A0A6I2X893-F1
#
_cell.length_a   1.000
_cell.length_b   1.000
_cell.length_c   1.000
_cell.angle_alpha   90.00
_cell.angle_beta   90.00
_cell.angle_gamma   90.00
#
_symmetry.space_group_name_H-M   'P 1'
#
loop_
_entity.id
_entity.type
_entity.pdbx_description
1 polymer ?
#
loop_
_entity_poly.entity_id
_entity_poly.type
_entity_poly.pdbx_seq_one_letter_code
_entity_poly.pdbx_strand_id
1 'polypeptide(L)'
;MKRVAVWLSFLVLAAIAGLIGYSFWLNNRADTAVPELSFRVDTAVAMAAHDDGFTDRLIWASKVSSFQGDGPLALAPVVAGAEVRSFSVSLDGIVRLIYEGTDLAPGRCVAADITPEGAVFTKPSDCRQI
;
A
#
# COMPACT_ATOMS: atom_id res chain seq x y z
N MET A 1 46.59 -21.18 -11.03
CA MET A 1 45.65 -20.85 -9.93
C MET A 1 45.30 -19.35 -9.84
N LYS A 2 46.27 -18.42 -9.79
CA LYS A 2 45.98 -16.97 -9.65
C LYS A 2 45.10 -16.35 -10.75
N ARG A 3 45.26 -16.74 -12.02
CA ARG A 3 44.47 -16.20 -13.14
C ARG A 3 42.98 -16.59 -13.08
N VAL A 4 42.68 -17.83 -12.66
CA VAL A 4 41.30 -18.32 -12.53
C VAL A 4 40.55 -17.58 -11.41
N ALA A 5 41.24 -17.29 -10.30
CA ALA A 5 40.67 -16.51 -9.20
C ALA A 5 40.30 -15.08 -9.63
N VAL A 6 41.13 -14.42 -10.44
CA VAL A 6 40.85 -13.06 -10.94
C VAL A 6 39.61 -13.04 -11.83
N TRP A 7 39.48 -13.98 -12.77
CA TRP A 7 38.30 -14.08 -13.64
C TRP A 7 37.01 -14.36 -12.86
N LEU A 8 37.08 -15.21 -11.83
CA LEU A 8 35.95 -15.46 -10.93
C LEU A 8 35.53 -14.18 -10.19
N SER A 9 36.48 -13.41 -9.66
CA SER A 9 36.18 -12.13 -9.00
C SER A 9 35.51 -11.12 -9.94
N PHE A 10 35.96 -11.04 -11.20
CA PHE A 10 35.34 -10.16 -12.20
C PHE A 10 33.90 -10.59 -12.52
N LEU A 11 33.65 -11.90 -12.68
CA LEU A 11 32.30 -12.42 -12.92
C LEU A 11 31.37 -12.14 -11.75
N VAL A 12 31.85 -12.30 -10.52
CA VAL A 12 31.07 -12.00 -9.31
C VAL A 12 30.73 -10.51 -9.25
N LEU A 13 31.69 -9.62 -9.51
CA LEU A 13 31.44 -8.17 -9.52
C LEU A 13 30.46 -7.76 -10.61
N ALA A 14 30.58 -8.31 -11.82
CA ALA A 14 29.66 -8.05 -12.91
C ALA A 14 28.24 -8.53 -12.59
N ALA A 15 28.09 -9.70 -11.97
CA ALA A 15 26.81 -10.22 -11.52
C ALA A 15 26.18 -9.33 -10.44
N ILE A 16 26.96 -8.88 -9.46
CA ILE A 16 26.50 -7.96 -8.41
C ILE A 16 26.04 -6.63 -9.02
N ALA A 17 26.84 -6.03 -9.91
CA ALA A 17 26.47 -4.79 -10.58
C ALA A 17 25.18 -4.93 -11.40
N GLY A 18 25.01 -6.07 -12.10
CA GLY A 18 23.78 -6.40 -12.81
C GLY A 18 22.56 -6.49 -11.90
N LEU A 19 22.69 -7.17 -10.75
CA LEU A 19 21.61 -7.30 -9.76
C LEU A 19 21.23 -5.94 -9.15
N ILE A 20 22.21 -5.08 -8.86
CA ILE A 20 21.96 -3.72 -8.35
C ILE A 20 21.21 -2.90 -9.40
N GLY A 21 21.68 -2.90 -10.65
CA GLY A 21 21.03 -2.18 -11.75
C GLY A 21 19.59 -2.64 -11.99
N TYR A 22 19.35 -3.95 -11.97
CA TYR A 22 18.01 -4.53 -12.13
C TYR A 22 17.09 -4.14 -10.97
N SER A 23 17.56 -4.22 -9.73
CA SER A 23 16.80 -3.82 -8.54
C SER A 23 16.43 -2.33 -8.58
N PHE A 24 17.37 -1.48 -8.98
CA PHE A 24 17.13 -0.04 -9.13
C PHE A 24 16.08 0.25 -10.21
N TRP A 25 16.16 -0.43 -11.34
CA TRP A 25 15.19 -0.28 -12.43
C TRP A 25 13.77 -0.67 -12.00
N LEU A 26 13.62 -1.80 -11.29
CA LEU A 26 12.31 -2.22 -10.74
C LEU A 26 11.76 -1.20 -9.75
N ASN A 27 12.60 -0.71 -8.84
CA ASN A 27 12.20 0.25 -7.81
C ASN A 27 11.72 1.58 -8.43
N ASN A 28 12.46 2.11 -9.40
CA ASN A 28 12.05 3.34 -10.10
C ASN A 28 10.72 3.18 -10.83
N ARG A 29 10.49 2.01 -11.44
CA ARG A 29 9.23 1.73 -12.13
C ARG A 29 8.05 1.69 -11.15
N ALA A 30 8.23 1.07 -9.99
CA ALA A 30 7.24 1.09 -8.93
C ALA A 30 6.95 2.52 -8.45
N ASP A 31 7.99 3.34 -8.25
CA ASP A 31 7.86 4.74 -7.83
C ASP A 31 7.07 5.59 -8.83
N THR A 32 7.31 5.40 -10.14
CA THR A 32 6.56 6.13 -11.17
C THR A 32 5.07 5.79 -11.22
N ALA A 33 4.67 4.63 -10.69
CA ALA A 33 3.27 4.18 -10.66
C ALA A 33 2.52 4.61 -9.38
N VAL A 34 3.19 5.18 -8.37
CA VAL A 34 2.57 5.61 -7.11
C VAL A 34 1.46 6.65 -7.30
N PRO A 35 1.58 7.65 -8.20
CA PRO A 35 0.48 8.59 -8.46
C PRO A 35 -0.76 7.91 -9.02
N GLU A 36 -0.59 6.92 -9.90
CA GLU A 36 -1.71 6.15 -10.45
C GLU A 36 -2.37 5.29 -9.37
N LEU A 37 -1.57 4.61 -8.54
CA LEU A 37 -2.08 3.88 -7.38
C LEU A 37 -2.88 4.79 -6.45
N SER A 38 -2.34 5.98 -6.14
CA SER A 38 -3.01 6.95 -5.27
C SER A 38 -4.35 7.40 -5.85
N PHE A 39 -4.40 7.68 -7.15
CA PHE A 39 -5.64 8.06 -7.83
C PHE A 39 -6.70 6.95 -7.80
N ARG A 40 -6.29 5.69 -7.99
CA ARG A 40 -7.22 4.55 -7.93
C ARG A 40 -7.77 4.33 -6.53
N VAL A 41 -6.92 4.41 -5.51
CA VAL A 41 -7.32 4.34 -4.10
C VAL A 41 -8.30 5.47 -3.79
N ASP A 42 -7.96 6.70 -4.18
CA ASP A 42 -8.79 7.89 -3.95
C ASP A 42 -10.18 7.72 -4.54
N THR A 43 -10.24 7.34 -5.82
CA THR A 43 -11.51 7.12 -6.52
C THR A 43 -12.35 6.04 -5.86
N ALA A 44 -11.77 4.88 -5.56
CA ALA A 44 -12.51 3.76 -4.97
C ALA A 44 -13.02 4.08 -3.56
N VAL A 45 -12.19 4.73 -2.74
CA VAL A 45 -12.55 5.11 -1.38
C VAL A 45 -13.55 6.26 -1.36
N ALA A 46 -13.39 7.26 -2.23
CA ALA A 46 -14.35 8.35 -2.36
C ALA A 46 -15.73 7.85 -2.81
N MET A 47 -15.77 6.92 -3.78
CA MET A 47 -17.03 6.27 -4.20
C MET A 47 -17.68 5.49 -3.05
N ALA A 48 -16.89 4.76 -2.25
CA ALA A 48 -17.42 4.04 -1.09
C ALA A 48 -17.87 5.00 0.02
N ALA A 49 -17.17 6.11 0.24
CA ALA A 49 -17.53 7.12 1.24
C ALA A 49 -18.81 7.88 0.89
N HIS A 50 -19.23 7.88 -0.39
CA HIS A 50 -20.53 8.42 -0.81
C HIS A 50 -21.70 7.47 -0.52
N ASP A 51 -21.44 6.20 -0.16
CA ASP A 51 -22.49 5.29 0.30
C ASP A 51 -22.84 5.61 1.76
N ASP A 52 -24.13 5.84 2.00
CA ASP A 52 -24.65 6.23 3.32
C ASP A 52 -24.25 5.17 4.37
N GLY A 53 -23.52 5.64 5.40
CA GLY A 53 -23.11 4.82 6.53
C GLY A 53 -21.86 3.95 6.30
N PHE A 54 -21.13 4.09 5.19
CA PHE A 54 -19.85 3.39 5.01
C PHE A 54 -18.85 3.69 6.15
N THR A 55 -18.62 4.97 6.42
CA THR A 55 -17.74 5.43 7.50
C THR A 55 -18.24 4.95 8.87
N ASP A 56 -19.54 4.98 9.11
CA ASP A 56 -20.15 4.49 10.36
C ASP A 56 -19.96 2.99 10.53
N ARG A 57 -20.08 2.20 9.45
CA ARG A 57 -19.83 0.75 9.47
C ARG A 57 -18.37 0.45 9.80
N LEU A 58 -17.43 1.22 9.25
CA LEU A 58 -16.00 1.10 9.57
C LEU A 58 -15.72 1.47 11.04
N ILE A 59 -16.26 2.58 11.53
CA ILE A 59 -16.12 3.00 12.93
C ILE A 59 -16.79 1.99 13.88
N TRP A 60 -17.92 1.41 13.49
CA TRP A 60 -18.55 0.36 14.26
C TRP A 60 -17.70 -0.91 14.28
N ALA A 61 -17.16 -1.33 13.12
CA ALA A 61 -16.29 -2.49 13.00
C ALA A 61 -15.02 -2.36 13.85
N SER A 62 -14.46 -1.15 14.03
CA SER A 62 -13.31 -0.94 14.92
C SER A 62 -13.61 -1.15 16.40
N LYS A 63 -14.88 -0.95 16.81
CA LYS A 63 -15.33 -1.08 18.21
C LYS A 63 -15.74 -2.50 18.58
N VAL A 64 -16.05 -3.32 17.59
CA VAL A 64 -16.49 -4.70 17.80
C VAL A 64 -15.25 -5.58 17.97
N SER A 65 -14.87 -5.76 19.23
CA SER A 65 -13.70 -6.55 19.69
C SER A 65 -13.70 -8.03 19.24
N SER A 66 -14.81 -8.53 18.69
CA SER A 66 -14.92 -9.89 18.15
C SER A 66 -14.36 -10.05 16.74
N PHE A 67 -13.97 -8.97 16.05
CA PHE A 67 -13.25 -9.05 14.78
C PHE A 67 -11.76 -9.29 15.01
N GLN A 68 -11.42 -10.41 15.65
CA GLN A 68 -10.07 -10.98 15.57
C GLN A 68 -9.95 -11.69 14.20
N GLY A 69 -9.66 -10.93 13.15
CA GLY A 69 -9.52 -11.37 11.75
C GLY A 69 -9.67 -10.23 10.75
N ASP A 70 -9.59 -10.51 9.43
CA ASP A 70 -9.71 -9.58 8.28
C ASP A 70 -11.04 -8.78 8.20
N GLY A 71 -11.83 -8.72 9.27
CA GLY A 71 -13.19 -8.17 9.29
C GLY A 71 -13.32 -6.71 8.86
N PRO A 72 -12.60 -5.75 9.47
CA PRO A 72 -12.64 -4.36 9.04
C PRO A 72 -12.05 -4.18 7.64
N LEU A 73 -11.10 -5.04 7.27
CA LEU A 73 -10.48 -5.06 5.94
C LEU A 73 -11.46 -5.55 4.87
N ALA A 74 -12.40 -6.44 5.21
CA ALA A 74 -13.45 -6.89 4.30
C ALA A 74 -14.48 -5.80 3.95
N LEU A 75 -14.55 -4.73 4.75
CA LEU A 75 -15.35 -3.56 4.42
C LEU A 75 -14.60 -2.58 3.51
N ALA A 76 -13.26 -2.69 3.39
CA ALA A 76 -12.49 -1.78 2.56
C ALA A 76 -12.86 -1.99 1.07
N PRO A 77 -13.00 -0.90 0.29
CA PRO A 77 -13.28 -1.00 -1.13
C PRO A 77 -12.15 -1.72 -1.87
N VAL A 78 -12.53 -2.51 -2.86
CA VAL A 78 -11.57 -3.22 -3.72
C VAL A 78 -10.92 -2.20 -4.66
N VAL A 79 -9.59 -2.14 -4.61
CA VAL A 79 -8.78 -1.30 -5.50
C VAL A 79 -8.07 -2.19 -6.51
N ALA A 80 -8.30 -1.96 -7.80
CA ALA A 80 -7.61 -2.70 -8.85
C ALA A 80 -6.10 -2.45 -8.77
N GLY A 81 -5.39 -3.50 -8.39
CA GLY A 81 -3.95 -3.53 -8.29
C GLY A 81 -3.35 -3.16 -6.95
N ALA A 82 -4.17 -3.18 -5.91
CA ALA A 82 -3.74 -3.01 -4.54
C ALA A 82 -4.58 -3.87 -3.59
N GLU A 83 -4.01 -4.20 -2.45
CA GLU A 83 -4.69 -4.88 -1.36
C GLU A 83 -4.69 -4.02 -0.11
N VAL A 84 -5.75 -4.09 0.69
CA VAL A 84 -5.77 -3.37 1.96
C VAL A 84 -4.90 -4.13 2.98
N ARG A 85 -3.98 -3.42 3.62
CA ARG A 85 -2.99 -3.99 4.55
C ARG A 85 -3.29 -3.68 6.00
N SER A 86 -3.80 -2.48 6.27
CA SER A 86 -4.15 -2.09 7.62
C SER A 86 -5.33 -1.13 7.64
N PHE A 87 -5.97 -1.12 8.81
CA PHE A 87 -7.11 -0.29 9.13
C PHE A 87 -6.92 0.24 10.55
N SER A 88 -7.13 1.53 10.74
CA SER A 88 -7.15 2.14 12.06
C SER A 88 -8.18 3.27 12.13
N VAL A 89 -8.63 3.59 13.34
CA VAL A 89 -9.53 4.71 13.59
C VAL A 89 -8.91 5.57 14.68
N SER A 90 -8.74 6.87 14.41
CA SER A 90 -8.22 7.82 15.39
C SER A 90 -9.28 8.14 16.46
N LEU A 91 -8.84 8.76 17.57
CA LEU A 91 -9.77 9.26 18.61
C LEU A 91 -10.73 10.33 18.06
N ASP A 92 -10.29 11.06 17.04
CA ASP A 92 -11.10 12.08 16.35
C ASP A 92 -12.08 11.46 15.33
N GLY A 93 -12.14 10.13 15.24
CA GLY A 93 -13.04 9.40 14.34
C GLY A 93 -12.55 9.32 12.89
N ILE A 94 -11.32 9.74 12.60
CA ILE A 94 -10.73 9.60 11.26
C ILE A 94 -10.41 8.13 11.02
N VAL A 95 -10.97 7.58 9.95
CA VAL A 95 -10.68 6.22 9.52
C VAL A 95 -9.51 6.24 8.55
N ARG A 96 -8.47 5.44 8.82
CA ARG A 96 -7.33 5.25 7.93
C ARG A 96 -7.33 3.84 7.37
N LEU A 97 -7.27 3.74 6.04
CA LEU A 97 -7.04 2.50 5.29
C LEU A 97 -5.68 2.59 4.59
N ILE A 98 -4.83 1.58 4.73
CA ILE A 98 -3.56 1.51 3.99
C ILE A 98 -3.68 0.45 2.91
N TYR A 99 -3.41 0.84 1.67
CA TYR A 99 -3.36 -0.06 0.52
C TYR A 99 -1.92 -0.29 0.10
N GLU A 100 -1.54 -1.54 -0.14
CA GLU A 100 -0.27 -1.93 -0.73
C GLU A 100 -0.49 -2.31 -2.20
N GLY A 101 0.30 -1.69 -3.09
CA GLY A 101 0.32 -2.01 -4.51
C GLY A 101 0.79 -3.45 -4.72
N THR A 102 0.04 -4.24 -5.48
CA THR A 102 0.35 -5.64 -5.77
C THR A 102 0.93 -5.81 -7.17
N ASP A 103 0.18 -5.42 -8.21
CA ASP A 103 0.65 -5.32 -9.59
C ASP A 103 1.00 -3.88 -9.99
N LEU A 104 0.31 -2.89 -9.42
CA LEU A 104 0.50 -1.46 -9.62
C LEU A 104 1.30 -0.88 -8.45
N ALA A 105 2.48 -0.32 -8.76
CA ALA A 105 3.46 0.14 -7.77
C ALA A 105 3.76 -0.93 -6.67
N PRO A 106 4.29 -2.11 -7.04
CA PRO A 106 4.47 -3.23 -6.12
C PRO A 106 5.26 -2.84 -4.86
N GLY A 107 4.71 -3.13 -3.68
CA GLY A 107 5.34 -2.84 -2.39
C GLY A 107 5.37 -1.35 -2.02
N ARG A 108 4.59 -0.51 -2.73
CA ARG A 108 4.33 0.88 -2.34
C ARG A 108 2.97 0.98 -1.68
N CYS A 109 2.89 1.83 -0.66
CA CYS A 109 1.67 2.01 0.09
C CYS A 109 1.09 3.41 -0.05
N VAL A 110 -0.24 3.45 -0.06
CA VAL A 110 -1.05 4.66 -0.05
C VAL A 110 -2.01 4.57 1.12
N ALA A 111 -2.03 5.60 1.95
CA ALA A 111 -3.05 5.76 2.98
C ALA A 111 -4.23 6.57 2.42
N ALA A 112 -5.44 6.12 2.70
CA ALA A 112 -6.68 6.87 2.53
C ALA A 112 -7.22 7.21 3.92
N ASP A 113 -7.26 8.50 4.24
CA ASP A 113 -7.85 9.07 5.45
C ASP A 113 -9.27 9.53 5.13
N ILE A 114 -10.25 9.00 5.84
CA ILE A 114 -11.68 9.32 5.70
C ILE A 114 -12.12 10.07 6.97
N THR A 115 -12.61 11.29 6.83
CA THR A 115 -13.11 12.07 7.97
C THR A 115 -14.51 11.60 8.38
N PRO A 116 -14.98 11.92 9.60
CA PRO A 116 -16.35 11.61 10.02
C PRO A 116 -17.42 12.19 9.09
N GLU A 117 -17.12 13.29 8.39
CA GLU A 117 -18.00 13.93 7.41
C GLU A 117 -17.96 13.27 6.02
N GLY A 118 -17.15 12.21 5.84
CA GLY A 118 -17.03 11.47 4.58
C GLY A 118 -16.03 12.07 3.58
N ALA A 119 -15.23 13.07 3.97
CA ALA A 119 -14.17 13.59 3.11
C ALA A 119 -13.00 12.60 3.04
N VAL A 120 -12.45 12.37 1.85
CA VAL A 120 -11.36 11.41 1.62
C VAL A 120 -10.09 12.15 1.22
N PHE A 121 -8.98 11.79 1.85
CA PHE A 121 -7.64 12.30 1.56
C PHE A 121 -6.67 11.15 1.35
N THR A 122 -6.05 11.08 0.19
CA THR A 122 -5.04 10.07 -0.14
C THR A 122 -3.63 10.63 -0.11
N LYS A 123 -2.68 9.82 0.38
CA LYS A 123 -1.25 10.17 0.40
C LYS A 123 -0.35 8.93 0.39
N PRO A 124 0.88 9.03 -0.14
CA PRO A 124 1.88 7.99 0.05
C PRO A 124 2.10 7.69 1.54
N SER A 125 2.26 6.41 1.88
CA SER A 125 2.43 5.94 3.26
C SER A 125 3.45 4.81 3.35
N ASP A 126 3.91 4.51 4.56
CA ASP A 126 4.67 3.29 4.86
C ASP A 126 3.70 2.12 5.07
N CYS A 127 4.01 0.99 4.44
CA CYS A 127 3.27 -0.27 4.59
C CYS A 127 3.33 -0.88 6.00
N ARG A 128 4.17 -0.33 6.89
CA ARG A 128 4.35 -0.79 8.28
C ARG A 128 3.56 -0.01 9.32
N GLN A 129 2.84 1.05 8.94
CA GLN A 129 2.02 1.78 9.91
C GLN A 129 0.78 0.96 10.27
N ILE A 130 0.72 0.55 11.55
CA ILE A 130 -0.41 -0.13 12.19
C ILE A 130 -0.87 0.75 13.35
#